data_AF-A0A7U7GB18-F1
#
_entry.id   AF-A0A7U7GB18-F1
#
_cell.length_a   1.000
_cell.length_b   1.000
_cell.length_c   1.000
_cell.angle_alpha   90.00
_cell.angle_beta   90.00
_cell.angle_gamma   90.00
#
_symmetry.space_group_name_H-M   'P 1'
#
loop_
_entity.id
_entity.type
_entity.pdbx_description
1 polymer ?
#
loop_
_entity_poly.entity_id
_entity_poly.type
_entity_poly.pdbx_seq_one_letter_code
_entity_poly.pdbx_strand_id
1 'polypeptide(L)'
;MKINQLYKKSIVIAGILLVANSASGNESSLAEEIWSENFCEQAVSLAKQRGEAPEALNLVSCRLLNYYQPSYWQCVIAAMKSNSSIKLDAARQKCLAEY
;
A
#
# COMPACT_ATOMS: atom_id res chain seq x y z
N MET A 1 -30.16 -36.53 19.16
CA MET A 1 -29.75 -35.43 20.07
C MET A 1 -28.78 -34.53 19.30
N LYS A 2 -29.17 -33.29 19.00
CA LYS A 2 -28.39 -32.34 18.18
C LYS A 2 -27.36 -31.64 19.06
N ILE A 3 -26.10 -31.62 18.63
CA ILE A 3 -25.04 -30.86 19.30
C ILE A 3 -24.61 -29.74 18.34
N ASN A 4 -25.15 -28.55 18.57
CA ASN A 4 -24.65 -27.32 17.99
C ASN A 4 -23.43 -26.89 18.79
N GLN A 5 -22.26 -26.81 18.16
CA GLN A 5 -21.16 -26.00 18.69
C GLN A 5 -20.57 -25.13 17.58
N LEU A 6 -20.96 -23.86 17.65
CA LEU A 6 -20.23 -22.73 17.11
C LEU A 6 -18.84 -22.69 17.73
N TYR A 7 -17.78 -22.84 16.93
CA TYR A 7 -16.49 -22.28 17.28
C TYR A 7 -16.02 -21.29 16.21
N LYS A 8 -15.68 -20.12 16.74
CA LYS A 8 -15.38 -18.87 16.07
C LYS A 8 -14.01 -18.92 15.41
N LYS A 9 -13.95 -18.30 14.22
CA LYS A 9 -12.98 -17.29 13.74
C LYS A 9 -11.48 -17.45 13.99
N SER A 10 -10.76 -17.04 12.95
CA SER A 10 -9.39 -16.49 12.92
C SER A 10 -8.30 -17.52 12.63
N ILE A 11 -8.17 -17.87 11.35
CA ILE A 11 -6.89 -18.34 10.80
C ILE A 11 -5.98 -17.11 10.72
N VAL A 12 -4.99 -17.10 11.62
CA VAL A 12 -3.85 -16.18 11.61
C VAL A 12 -3.02 -16.51 10.37
N ILE A 13 -2.96 -15.58 9.42
CA ILE A 13 -2.05 -15.67 8.27
C ILE A 13 -0.65 -15.37 8.80
N ALA A 14 0.12 -16.42 9.06
CA ALA A 14 1.48 -16.35 9.55
C ALA A 14 2.46 -16.14 8.38
N GLY A 15 3.25 -15.07 8.49
CA GLY A 15 4.64 -15.01 8.03
C GLY A 15 4.87 -14.92 6.52
N ILE A 16 4.84 -13.71 5.97
CA ILE A 16 5.55 -13.43 4.72
C ILE A 16 7.04 -13.42 5.05
N LEU A 17 7.74 -14.50 4.67
CA LEU A 17 9.20 -14.56 4.67
C LEU A 17 9.74 -13.55 3.64
N LEU A 18 10.36 -12.48 4.12
CA LEU A 18 11.17 -11.59 3.30
C LEU A 18 12.54 -12.23 3.12
N VAL A 19 12.75 -12.89 1.97
CA VAL A 19 14.08 -13.33 1.53
C VAL A 19 14.79 -12.10 0.97
N ALA A 20 15.70 -11.53 1.76
CA ALA A 20 16.59 -10.46 1.31
C ALA A 20 17.67 -11.07 0.42
N ASN A 21 17.46 -11.03 -0.90
CA ASN A 21 18.48 -11.39 -1.87
C ASN A 21 19.31 -10.15 -2.21
N SER A 22 20.55 -10.14 -1.74
CA SER A 22 21.57 -9.15 -2.06
C SER A 22 21.96 -9.24 -3.55
N ALA A 23 21.41 -8.35 -4.37
CA ALA A 23 21.85 -8.14 -5.74
C ALA A 23 22.29 -6.67 -5.92
N SER A 24 23.48 -6.52 -6.51
CA SER A 24 24.21 -5.30 -6.87
C SER A 24 23.37 -4.02 -6.98
N GLY A 25 23.87 -2.91 -6.41
CA GLY A 25 23.14 -1.64 -6.21
C GLY A 25 22.45 -0.97 -7.41
N ASN A 26 22.58 -1.50 -8.63
CA ASN A 26 21.82 -1.07 -9.80
C ASN A 26 20.52 -1.88 -10.00
N GLU A 27 20.50 -3.14 -9.55
CA GLU A 27 19.27 -3.95 -9.48
C GLU A 27 18.43 -3.56 -8.26
N SER A 28 19.07 -3.15 -7.16
CA SER A 28 18.36 -2.62 -5.98
C SER A 28 17.58 -1.35 -6.29
N SER A 29 18.15 -0.41 -7.06
CA SER A 29 17.46 0.84 -7.43
C SER A 29 16.28 0.57 -8.37
N LEU A 30 16.46 -0.31 -9.36
CA LEU A 30 15.37 -0.70 -10.25
C LEU A 30 14.26 -1.46 -9.50
N ALA A 31 14.64 -2.36 -8.58
CA ALA A 31 13.68 -3.05 -7.73
C ALA A 31 12.91 -2.06 -6.85
N GLU A 32 13.59 -1.08 -6.25
CA GLU A 32 12.96 -0.02 -5.45
C GLU A 32 11.97 0.82 -6.27
N GLU A 33 12.33 1.18 -7.51
CA GLU A 33 11.44 1.89 -8.42
C GLU A 33 10.19 1.07 -8.75
N ILE A 34 10.35 -0.22 -9.10
CA ILE A 34 9.23 -1.13 -9.39
C ILE A 34 8.33 -1.30 -8.16
N TRP A 35 8.93 -1.47 -6.98
CA TRP A 35 8.16 -1.59 -5.74
C TRP A 35 7.44 -0.30 -5.40
N SER A 36 8.08 0.85 -5.59
CA SER A 36 7.47 2.16 -5.39
C SER A 36 6.26 2.36 -6.30
N GLU A 37 6.41 2.09 -7.60
CA GLU A 37 5.33 2.18 -8.57
C GLU A 37 4.18 1.23 -8.20
N ASN A 38 4.50 -0.01 -7.84
CA ASN A 38 3.48 -1.00 -7.47
C ASN A 38 2.70 -0.59 -6.20
N PHE A 39 3.37 -0.07 -5.17
CA PHE A 39 2.66 0.41 -3.98
C PHE A 39 1.85 1.68 -4.26
N CYS A 40 2.32 2.56 -5.14
CA CYS A 40 1.52 3.68 -5.61
C CYS A 40 0.24 3.20 -6.31
N GLU A 41 0.33 2.24 -7.23
CA GLU A 41 -0.84 1.68 -7.92
C GLU A 41 -1.82 1.02 -6.95
N GLN A 42 -1.31 0.33 -5.92
CA GLN A 42 -2.15 -0.22 -4.85
C GLN A 42 -2.90 0.88 -4.08
N ALA A 43 -2.24 2.00 -3.77
CA ALA A 43 -2.87 3.14 -3.10
C ALA A 43 -3.96 3.79 -3.97
N VAL A 44 -3.67 3.99 -5.26
CA VAL A 44 -4.65 4.52 -6.24
C VAL A 44 -5.83 3.57 -6.42
N SER A 45 -5.57 2.26 -6.52
CA SER A 45 -6.62 1.24 -6.62
C SER A 45 -7.52 1.23 -5.38
N LEU A 46 -6.93 1.35 -4.19
CA LEU A 46 -7.68 1.47 -2.93
C LEU A 46 -8.56 2.72 -2.91
N ALA A 47 -8.05 3.86 -3.37
CA ALA A 47 -8.79 5.11 -3.47
C ALA A 47 -9.98 4.98 -4.44
N LYS A 48 -9.75 4.35 -5.60
CA LYS A 48 -10.79 4.06 -6.59
C LYS A 48 -11.88 3.15 -6.04
N GLN A 49 -11.51 2.09 -5.31
CA GLN A 49 -12.46 1.18 -4.66
C GLN A 49 -13.33 1.90 -3.62
N ARG A 50 -12.82 2.98 -3.03
CA ARG A 50 -13.55 3.83 -2.07
C ARG A 50 -14.41 4.92 -2.73
N GLY A 51 -14.44 4.97 -4.06
CA GLY A 51 -15.24 5.93 -4.81
C GLY A 51 -14.63 7.32 -4.90
N GLU A 52 -13.31 7.46 -4.72
CA GLU A 52 -12.65 8.73 -5.03
C GLU A 52 -12.78 9.04 -6.53
N ALA A 53 -13.06 10.32 -6.83
CA ALA A 53 -13.35 10.77 -8.18
C ALA A 53 -12.13 10.57 -9.10
N PRO A 54 -12.31 10.08 -10.35
CA PRO A 54 -11.20 9.85 -11.28
C PRO A 54 -10.30 11.06 -11.48
N GLU A 55 -10.86 12.27 -11.46
CA GLU A 55 -10.12 13.53 -11.62
C GLU A 55 -9.10 13.73 -10.50
N ALA A 56 -9.44 13.33 -9.27
CA ALA A 56 -8.53 13.39 -8.12
C ALA A 56 -7.43 12.31 -8.21
N LEU A 57 -7.73 11.15 -8.78
CA LEU A 57 -6.78 10.04 -8.92
C LEU A 57 -5.82 10.24 -10.10
N ASN A 58 -6.27 10.87 -11.18
CA ASN A 58 -5.47 11.14 -12.37
C ASN A 58 -4.30 12.12 -12.12
N LEU A 59 -4.32 12.85 -11.00
CA LEU A 59 -3.20 13.68 -10.54
C LEU A 59 -2.03 12.85 -9.99
N VAL A 60 -2.26 11.56 -9.70
CA VAL A 60 -1.24 10.64 -9.19
C VAL A 60 -0.71 9.79 -10.34
N SER A 61 0.41 10.21 -10.92
CA SER A 61 1.11 9.42 -11.94
C SER A 61 2.18 8.55 -11.28
N CYS A 62 1.86 7.28 -10.99
CA CYS A 62 2.77 6.38 -10.26
C CYS A 62 4.13 6.20 -10.92
N ARG A 63 4.16 6.13 -12.26
CA ARG A 63 5.40 6.09 -13.05
C ARG A 63 6.29 7.31 -12.85
N LEU A 64 5.70 8.50 -12.66
CA LEU A 64 6.43 9.75 -12.42
C LEU A 64 6.77 9.97 -10.95
N LEU A 65 6.24 9.15 -10.05
CA LEU A 65 6.42 9.24 -8.60
C LEU A 65 7.24 8.05 -8.06
N ASN A 66 7.96 7.35 -8.94
CA ASN A 66 8.83 6.23 -8.59
C ASN A 66 10.07 6.65 -7.78
N TYR A 67 10.34 7.95 -7.67
CA TYR A 67 11.40 8.51 -6.83
C TYR A 67 11.11 8.47 -5.32
N TYR A 68 9.85 8.26 -4.92
CA TYR A 68 9.54 7.96 -3.52
C TYR A 68 10.01 6.55 -3.19
N GLN A 69 10.61 6.35 -2.03
CA GLN A 69 10.95 5.01 -1.55
C GLN A 69 9.66 4.20 -1.32
N PRO A 70 9.70 2.87 -1.47
CA PRO A 70 8.56 1.99 -1.18
C PRO A 70 7.91 2.22 0.19
N SER A 71 8.70 2.59 1.20
CA SER A 71 8.25 2.90 2.57
C SER A 71 7.23 4.04 2.63
N TYR A 72 7.38 5.07 1.78
CA TYR A 72 6.42 6.18 1.68
C TYR A 72 5.03 5.66 1.29
N TRP A 73 4.95 4.88 0.22
CA TRP A 73 3.67 4.35 -0.25
C TRP A 73 3.08 3.31 0.70
N GLN A 74 3.91 2.54 1.38
CA GLN A 74 3.46 1.67 2.48
C GLN A 74 2.81 2.47 3.61
N CYS A 75 3.36 3.63 4.00
CA CYS A 75 2.71 4.54 4.92
C CYS A 75 1.36 5.03 4.39
N VAL A 76 1.29 5.45 3.12
CA VAL A 76 0.04 5.95 2.50
C VAL A 76 -1.05 4.88 2.55
N ILE A 77 -0.73 3.65 2.14
CA ILE A 77 -1.65 2.52 2.20
C ILE A 77 -2.09 2.24 3.64
N ALA A 78 -1.16 2.27 4.60
CA ALA A 78 -1.46 2.06 6.01
C ALA A 78 -2.39 3.15 6.57
N ALA A 79 -2.12 4.42 6.26
CA ALA A 79 -2.96 5.54 6.64
C ALA A 79 -4.38 5.39 6.08
N MET A 80 -4.50 5.06 4.78
CA MET A 80 -5.79 4.77 4.15
C MET A 80 -6.50 3.59 4.82
N LYS A 81 -5.82 2.47 5.09
CA LYS A 81 -6.43 1.32 5.76
C LYS A 81 -6.87 1.61 7.20
N SER A 82 -6.13 2.45 7.93
CA SER A 82 -6.43 2.83 9.32
C SER A 82 -7.63 3.78 9.45
N ASN A 83 -7.93 4.55 8.41
CA ASN A 83 -9.04 5.51 8.39
C ASN A 83 -9.76 5.41 7.04
N SER A 84 -10.95 4.80 7.01
CA SER A 84 -11.72 4.63 5.76
C SER A 84 -12.17 5.95 5.12
N SER A 85 -12.19 7.05 5.88
CA SER A 85 -12.61 8.37 5.41
C SER A 85 -11.44 9.23 4.90
N ILE A 86 -10.19 8.83 5.14
CA ILE A 86 -9.05 9.57 4.59
C ILE A 86 -8.94 9.30 3.09
N LYS A 87 -8.81 10.38 2.32
CA LYS A 87 -8.58 10.35 0.88
C LYS A 87 -7.11 10.14 0.56
N LEU A 88 -6.81 9.66 -0.63
CA LEU A 88 -5.45 9.40 -1.11
C LEU A 88 -4.53 10.62 -0.94
N ASP A 89 -4.98 11.82 -1.34
CA ASP A 89 -4.17 13.03 -1.25
C ASP A 89 -3.83 13.41 0.20
N ALA A 90 -4.80 13.33 1.11
CA ALA A 90 -4.56 13.59 2.53
C ALA A 90 -3.64 12.54 3.17
N ALA A 91 -3.74 11.27 2.77
CA ALA A 91 -2.83 10.22 3.21
C ALA A 91 -1.39 10.47 2.71
N ARG A 92 -1.25 10.91 1.46
CA ARG A 92 0.04 11.33 0.86
C ARG A 92 0.67 12.49 1.61
N GLN A 93 -0.10 13.52 1.93
CA GLN A 93 0.38 14.67 2.71
C GLN A 93 0.80 14.26 4.12
N LYS A 94 0.00 13.41 4.79
CA LYS A 94 0.33 12.89 6.11
C LYS A 94 1.68 12.16 6.13
N CYS A 95 1.88 11.24 5.20
CA CYS A 95 3.11 10.45 5.15
C CYS A 95 4.32 11.24 4.65
N LEU A 96 4.10 12.30 3.87
CA LEU A 96 5.19 13.18 3.43
C LEU A 96 5.78 14.01 4.58
N ALA A 97 4.97 14.35 5.59
CA ALA A 97 5.45 15.07 6.77
C ALA A 97 6.40 14.22 7.66
N GLU A 98 6.39 12.90 7.47
CA GLU A 98 7.18 11.93 8.24
C GLU A 98 8.30 11.27 7.40
N TYR A 99 8.45 11.65 6.12
CA TYR A 99 9.34 11.07 5.12
C TYR A 99 10.60 11.91 4.90
#